data_AF-A0A1F8E0K5-F1
#
_entry.id   AF-A0A1F8E0K5-F1
#
_cell.length_a   1.000
_cell.length_b   1.000
_cell.length_c   1.000
_cell.angle_alpha   90.00
_cell.angle_beta   90.00
_cell.angle_gamma   90.00
#
_symmetry.space_group_name_H-M   'P 1'
#
loop_
_entity.id
_entity.type
_entity.pdbx_description
1 polymer ?
#
loop_
_entity_poly.entity_id
_entity_poly.type
_entity_poly.pdbx_seq_one_letter_code
_entity_poly.pdbx_strand_id
1 'polypeptide(L)'
;MKIAEFVSKNKIVAIIAAIVVVLVIIFVSYVFSSASGRIVPASFVEARVSASDQAAQLVSILSETTGRIGEVQERIGEYKYTQALEIVTEEAKKDGDIRNRAVQLALELEKMAKAIPNIRSDQAAQVALSATSKEAALIAQLLSYVNELQDLLVQLRLAVSNPRGGFENVNDSIADINKAADEINKLNEEYKAEMSRFDEIIADTEKEE
;
A
#
# COMPACT_ATOMS: atom_id res chain seq x y z
N MET A 1 55.22 25.38 12.83
CA MET A 1 56.46 24.89 12.19
C MET A 1 57.04 23.63 12.85
N LYS A 2 57.08 23.51 14.19
CA LYS A 2 57.65 22.33 14.90
C LYS A 2 56.94 20.99 14.67
N ILE A 3 55.64 20.98 14.33
CA ILE A 3 54.87 19.73 14.11
C ILE A 3 55.25 19.06 12.78
N ALA A 4 55.47 19.85 11.71
CA ALA A 4 55.86 19.34 10.40
C ALA A 4 57.26 18.70 10.41
N GLU A 5 58.16 19.22 11.24
CA GLU A 5 59.53 18.72 11.41
C GLU A 5 59.60 17.41 12.22
N PHE A 6 58.67 17.20 13.16
CA PHE A 6 58.58 15.96 13.94
C PHE A 6 57.97 14.80 13.12
N VAL A 7 57.00 15.12 12.25
CA VAL A 7 56.34 14.14 11.37
C VAL A 7 57.27 13.63 10.27
N SER A 8 58.21 14.45 9.77
CA SER A 8 59.09 14.06 8.65
C SER A 8 60.22 13.09 9.04
N LYS A 9 60.66 13.08 10.31
CA LYS A 9 61.71 12.16 10.79
C LYS A 9 61.22 10.75 11.10
N ASN A 10 59.95 10.61 11.51
CA ASN A 10 59.38 9.34 11.96
C ASN A 10 58.27 8.88 11.03
N LYS A 11 58.64 8.08 10.01
CA LYS A 11 57.72 7.54 8.99
C LYS A 11 56.46 6.91 9.56
N ILE A 12 56.56 6.27 10.74
CA ILE A 12 55.43 5.65 11.45
C ILE A 12 54.42 6.71 11.94
N VAL A 13 54.89 7.85 12.47
CA VAL A 13 54.03 8.94 12.95
C VAL A 13 53.29 9.61 11.78
N ALA A 14 53.96 9.75 10.62
CA ALA A 14 53.33 10.25 9.40
C ALA A 14 52.22 9.31 8.89
N ILE A 15 52.45 8.00 8.93
CA ILE A 15 51.45 7.00 8.53
C ILE A 15 50.23 7.04 9.47
N ILE A 16 50.45 7.09 10.79
CA ILE A 16 49.36 7.17 11.77
C ILE A 16 48.56 8.45 11.59
N ALA A 17 49.22 9.60 11.39
CA ALA A 17 48.53 10.87 11.15
C ALA A 17 47.67 10.83 9.87
N ALA A 18 48.16 10.21 8.79
CA ALA A 18 47.38 10.04 7.56
C ALA A 18 46.14 9.16 7.76
N ILE A 19 46.27 8.06 8.51
CA ILE A 19 45.15 7.16 8.84
C ILE A 19 44.09 7.91 9.66
N VAL A 20 44.50 8.69 10.67
CA VAL A 20 43.56 9.48 11.49
C VAL A 20 42.82 10.50 10.65
N VAL A 21 43.49 11.19 9.72
CA VAL A 21 42.83 12.14 8.81
C VAL A 21 41.83 11.44 7.91
N VAL A 22 42.16 10.28 7.35
CA VAL A 22 41.23 9.48 6.53
C VAL A 22 40.02 9.02 7.35
N LEU A 23 40.22 8.56 8.58
CA LEU A 23 39.14 8.16 9.47
C LEU A 23 38.24 9.34 9.85
N VAL A 24 38.81 10.52 10.09
CA VAL A 24 38.04 11.75 10.33
C VAL A 24 37.24 12.14 9.09
N ILE A 25 37.81 12.04 7.88
CA ILE A 25 37.08 12.33 6.64
C ILE A 25 35.93 11.33 6.45
N ILE A 26 36.13 10.04 6.70
CA ILE A 26 35.08 9.02 6.62
C ILE A 26 34.00 9.29 7.66
N PHE A 27 34.37 9.58 8.92
CA PHE A 27 33.43 9.88 9.99
C PHE A 27 32.64 11.15 9.71
N VAL A 28 33.30 12.23 9.29
CA VAL A 28 32.65 13.49 8.90
C VAL A 28 31.75 13.26 7.70
N SER A 29 32.16 12.47 6.70
CA SER A 29 31.32 12.16 5.54
C SER A 29 30.11 11.31 5.92
N TYR A 30 30.25 10.37 6.87
CA TYR A 30 29.13 9.58 7.41
C TYR A 30 28.16 10.46 8.20
N VAL A 31 28.68 11.33 9.08
CA VAL A 31 27.87 12.26 9.88
C VAL A 31 27.22 13.33 9.01
N PHE A 32 27.92 13.91 8.02
CA PHE A 32 27.35 14.90 7.10
C PHE A 32 26.39 14.29 6.09
N SER A 33 26.64 13.08 5.59
CA SER A 33 25.68 12.33 4.76
C SER A 33 24.38 12.05 5.54
N SER A 34 24.50 11.72 6.82
CA SER A 34 23.37 11.59 7.75
C SER A 34 22.73 12.94 8.13
N ALA A 35 23.48 14.04 8.03
CA ALA A 35 23.02 15.41 8.30
C ALA A 35 22.44 16.11 7.06
N SER A 36 22.58 15.55 5.85
CA SER A 36 21.86 15.99 4.64
C SER A 36 20.40 15.53 4.64
N GLY A 37 19.65 16.02 5.63
CA GLY A 37 18.43 16.82 5.43
C GLY A 37 17.15 16.18 4.88
N ARG A 38 17.07 14.88 4.59
CA ARG A 38 15.76 14.29 4.27
C ARG A 38 15.01 13.94 5.55
N ILE A 39 13.93 14.67 5.82
CA ILE A 39 13.01 14.38 6.94
C ILE A 39 12.34 13.01 6.77
N VAL A 40 12.19 12.57 5.51
CA VAL A 40 11.59 11.29 5.13
C VAL A 40 12.59 10.41 4.36
N PRO A 41 12.76 9.12 4.72
CA PRO A 41 13.63 8.20 3.99
C PRO A 41 13.17 8.01 2.54
N ALA A 42 14.12 7.94 1.60
CA ALA A 42 13.82 7.72 0.18
C ALA A 42 13.01 6.43 -0.06
N SER A 43 13.34 5.36 0.68
CA SER A 43 12.62 4.09 0.61
C SER A 43 11.14 4.21 1.00
N PHE A 44 10.79 5.10 1.93
CA PHE A 44 9.40 5.36 2.29
C PHE A 44 8.68 6.06 1.14
N VAL A 45 9.30 7.09 0.55
CA VAL A 45 8.72 7.85 -0.56
C VAL A 45 8.50 6.96 -1.79
N GLU A 46 9.49 6.16 -2.17
CA GLU A 46 9.40 5.22 -3.28
C GLU A 46 8.30 4.17 -3.05
N ALA A 47 8.27 3.57 -1.87
CA ALA A 47 7.26 2.57 -1.52
C ALA A 47 5.86 3.18 -1.48
N ARG A 48 5.70 4.42 -0.98
CA ARG A 48 4.42 5.15 -0.99
C ARG A 48 3.90 5.37 -2.40
N VAL A 49 4.75 5.82 -3.33
CA VAL A 49 4.35 6.04 -4.72
C VAL A 49 3.88 4.73 -5.35
N SER A 50 4.63 3.64 -5.14
CA SER A 50 4.26 2.31 -5.62
C SER A 50 2.95 1.81 -4.99
N ALA A 51 2.79 1.95 -3.67
CA ALA A 51 1.57 1.60 -2.95
C ALA A 51 0.34 2.34 -3.49
N SER A 52 0.45 3.67 -3.68
CA SER A 52 -0.63 4.49 -4.22
C SER A 52 -1.03 4.06 -5.64
N ASP A 53 -0.08 3.65 -6.47
CA ASP A 53 -0.37 3.13 -7.82
C ASP A 53 -1.13 1.78 -7.74
N GLN A 54 -0.67 0.86 -6.90
CA GLN A 54 -1.36 -0.42 -6.69
C GLN A 54 -2.78 -0.23 -6.13
N ALA A 55 -2.94 0.64 -5.13
CA ALA A 55 -4.23 0.94 -4.53
C ALA A 55 -5.20 1.59 -5.51
N ALA A 56 -4.72 2.53 -6.35
CA ALA A 56 -5.54 3.15 -7.38
C ALA A 56 -6.04 2.14 -8.41
N GLN A 57 -5.17 1.22 -8.86
CA GLN A 57 -5.55 0.17 -9.80
C GLN A 57 -6.53 -0.83 -9.17
N LEU A 58 -6.35 -1.20 -7.90
CA LEU A 58 -7.28 -2.05 -7.15
C LEU A 58 -8.66 -1.43 -7.03
N VAL A 59 -8.74 -0.17 -6.60
CA VAL A 59 -10.01 0.55 -6.46
C VAL A 59 -10.72 0.72 -7.81
N SER A 60 -9.97 0.95 -8.89
CA SER A 60 -10.53 0.98 -10.25
C SER A 60 -11.17 -0.35 -10.63
N ILE A 61 -10.46 -1.47 -10.43
CA ILE A 61 -10.97 -2.82 -10.71
C ILE A 61 -12.23 -3.09 -9.90
N LEU A 62 -12.22 -2.77 -8.60
CA LEU A 62 -13.38 -2.96 -7.74
C LEU A 62 -14.56 -2.12 -8.19
N SER A 63 -14.36 -0.85 -8.54
CA SER A 63 -15.44 0.01 -9.00
C SER A 63 -16.08 -0.52 -10.29
N GLU A 64 -15.27 -1.06 -11.21
CA GLU A 64 -15.78 -1.74 -12.41
C GLU A 64 -16.55 -3.01 -12.04
N THR A 65 -16.00 -3.84 -11.16
CA THR A 65 -16.65 -5.08 -10.73
C THR A 65 -17.98 -4.80 -10.04
N THR A 66 -18.05 -3.88 -9.09
CA THR A 66 -19.28 -3.51 -8.37
C THR A 66 -20.35 -2.99 -9.34
N GLY A 67 -19.97 -2.19 -10.34
CA GLY A 67 -20.88 -1.76 -11.41
C GLY A 67 -21.48 -2.95 -12.17
N ARG A 68 -20.63 -3.91 -12.55
CA ARG A 68 -21.05 -5.14 -13.24
C ARG A 68 -21.87 -6.08 -12.36
N ILE A 69 -21.59 -6.17 -11.06
CA ILE A 69 -22.42 -6.91 -10.10
C ILE A 69 -23.80 -6.26 -9.95
N GLY A 70 -23.92 -4.94 -10.07
CA GLY A 70 -25.22 -4.28 -10.20
C GLY A 70 -26.06 -4.81 -11.38
N GLU A 71 -25.43 -5.04 -12.53
CA GLU A 71 -26.09 -5.63 -13.71
C GLU A 71 -26.56 -7.06 -13.44
N VAL A 72 -25.83 -7.83 -12.62
CA VAL A 72 -26.21 -9.20 -12.24
C VAL A 72 -27.58 -9.19 -11.56
N GLN A 73 -27.81 -8.25 -10.65
CA GLN A 73 -29.09 -8.11 -9.95
C GLN A 73 -30.26 -7.83 -10.92
N GLU A 74 -30.04 -6.96 -11.91
CA GLU A 74 -31.03 -6.68 -12.96
C GLU A 74 -31.35 -7.94 -13.77
N ARG A 75 -30.31 -8.67 -14.22
CA ARG A 75 -30.48 -9.90 -15.02
C ARG A 75 -31.20 -11.00 -14.24
N ILE A 76 -30.95 -11.12 -12.94
CA ILE A 76 -31.69 -12.05 -12.07
C ILE A 76 -33.17 -11.66 -12.02
N GLY A 77 -33.49 -10.36 -11.82
CA GLY A 77 -34.86 -9.86 -11.80
C GLY A 77 -35.62 -10.11 -13.11
N GLU A 78 -34.92 -10.13 -14.23
CA GLU A 78 -35.46 -10.46 -15.57
C GLU A 78 -35.48 -11.98 -15.87
N TYR A 79 -35.15 -12.85 -14.91
CA TYR A 79 -35.00 -14.30 -15.10
C TYR A 79 -33.90 -14.72 -16.10
N LYS A 80 -32.93 -13.83 -16.39
CA LYS A 80 -31.82 -14.04 -17.34
C LYS A 80 -30.57 -14.61 -16.65
N TYR A 81 -30.72 -15.75 -15.97
CA TYR A 81 -29.68 -16.32 -15.10
C TYR A 81 -28.38 -16.72 -15.81
N THR A 82 -28.45 -17.15 -17.08
CA THR A 82 -27.25 -17.45 -17.86
C THR A 82 -26.39 -16.21 -18.10
N GLN A 83 -27.01 -15.06 -18.34
CA GLN A 83 -26.31 -13.78 -18.52
C GLN A 83 -25.71 -13.29 -17.20
N ALA A 84 -26.46 -13.42 -16.10
CA ALA A 84 -25.96 -13.15 -14.76
C ALA A 84 -24.72 -14.00 -14.42
N LEU A 85 -24.77 -15.30 -14.74
CA LEU A 85 -23.65 -16.22 -14.54
C LEU A 85 -22.43 -15.87 -15.41
N GLU A 86 -22.65 -15.43 -16.65
CA GLU A 86 -21.57 -14.99 -17.55
C GLU A 86 -20.83 -13.79 -16.96
N ILE A 87 -21.56 -12.77 -16.52
CA ILE A 87 -20.98 -11.57 -15.88
C ILE A 87 -20.13 -11.98 -14.66
N VAL A 88 -20.69 -12.75 -13.73
CA VAL A 88 -19.95 -13.15 -12.51
C VAL A 88 -18.76 -14.06 -12.83
N THR A 89 -18.86 -14.90 -13.87
CA THR A 89 -17.73 -15.73 -14.31
C THR A 89 -16.60 -14.87 -14.88
N GLU A 90 -16.91 -13.81 -15.61
CA GLU A 90 -15.91 -12.87 -16.11
C GLU A 90 -15.25 -12.10 -14.98
N GLU A 91 -16.03 -11.60 -14.03
CA GLU A 91 -15.49 -10.87 -12.87
C GLU A 91 -14.67 -11.77 -11.95
N ALA A 92 -15.09 -13.02 -11.73
CA ALA A 92 -14.32 -13.99 -10.96
C ALA A 92 -12.97 -14.34 -11.61
N LYS A 93 -12.79 -14.17 -12.93
CA LYS A 93 -11.47 -14.35 -13.57
C LYS A 93 -10.49 -13.24 -13.18
N LYS A 94 -10.97 -12.07 -12.78
CA LYS A 94 -10.14 -10.96 -12.31
C LYS A 94 -9.59 -11.17 -10.89
N ASP A 95 -10.07 -12.19 -10.17
CA ASP A 95 -9.61 -12.55 -8.83
C ASP A 95 -8.07 -12.68 -8.76
N GLY A 96 -7.47 -13.39 -9.72
CA GLY A 96 -6.02 -13.55 -9.79
C GLY A 96 -5.28 -12.20 -9.82
N ASP A 97 -5.79 -11.24 -10.57
CA ASP A 97 -5.21 -9.90 -10.68
C ASP A 97 -5.39 -9.12 -9.38
N ILE A 98 -6.57 -9.19 -8.75
CA ILE A 98 -6.84 -8.54 -7.45
C ILE A 98 -5.90 -9.09 -6.38
N ARG A 99 -5.77 -10.42 -6.25
CA ARG A 99 -4.88 -11.05 -5.26
C ARG A 99 -3.42 -10.70 -5.50
N ASN A 100 -2.96 -10.76 -6.74
CA ASN A 100 -1.58 -10.40 -7.08
C ASN A 100 -1.26 -8.94 -6.72
N ARG A 101 -2.19 -8.03 -6.99
CA ARG A 101 -2.05 -6.62 -6.64
C ARG A 101 -2.11 -6.37 -5.14
N ALA A 102 -2.98 -7.07 -4.43
CA ALA A 102 -3.06 -7.01 -2.97
C ALA A 102 -1.72 -7.48 -2.33
N VAL A 103 -1.09 -8.51 -2.89
CA VAL A 103 0.25 -8.94 -2.48
C VAL A 103 1.31 -7.88 -2.78
N GLN A 104 1.30 -7.27 -3.97
CA GLN A 104 2.23 -6.19 -4.31
C GLN A 104 2.06 -4.99 -3.37
N LEU A 105 0.82 -4.58 -3.10
CA LEU A 105 0.52 -3.53 -2.14
C LEU A 105 1.05 -3.89 -0.74
N ALA A 106 0.83 -5.11 -0.27
CA ALA A 106 1.35 -5.57 1.02
C ALA A 106 2.88 -5.47 1.12
N LEU A 107 3.60 -5.81 0.03
CA LEU A 107 5.05 -5.69 -0.01
C LEU A 107 5.51 -4.22 0.06
N GLU A 108 4.80 -3.29 -0.59
CA GLU A 108 5.10 -1.86 -0.48
C GLU A 108 4.80 -1.31 0.93
N LEU A 109 3.68 -1.73 1.54
CA LEU A 109 3.37 -1.37 2.92
C LEU A 109 4.42 -1.90 3.91
N GLU A 110 4.95 -3.10 3.68
CA GLU A 110 6.03 -3.65 4.48
C GLU A 110 7.29 -2.76 4.38
N LYS A 111 7.65 -2.29 3.18
CA LYS A 111 8.77 -1.37 3.00
C LYS A 111 8.52 -0.03 3.69
N MET A 112 7.31 0.52 3.57
CA MET A 112 6.91 1.75 4.27
C MET A 112 7.04 1.55 5.78
N ALA A 113 6.46 0.49 6.34
CA ALA A 113 6.51 0.19 7.76
C ALA A 113 7.95 0.08 8.30
N LYS A 114 8.84 -0.58 7.54
CA LYS A 114 10.28 -0.67 7.89
C LYS A 114 11.00 0.67 7.82
N ALA A 115 10.52 1.61 7.01
CA ALA A 115 11.13 2.92 6.85
C ALA A 115 10.61 3.96 7.86
N ILE A 116 9.42 3.77 8.43
CA ILE A 116 8.81 4.69 9.42
C ILE A 116 9.75 5.07 10.58
N PRO A 117 10.48 4.15 11.22
CA PRO A 117 11.40 4.50 12.33
C PRO A 117 12.52 5.47 11.95
N ASN A 118 12.78 5.64 10.65
CA ASN A 118 13.81 6.55 10.14
C ASN A 118 13.24 7.91 9.70
N ILE A 119 11.93 8.15 9.89
CA ILE A 119 11.31 9.47 9.69
C ILE A 119 11.67 10.33 10.90
N ARG A 120 12.25 11.51 10.65
CA ARG A 120 12.76 12.36 11.74
C ARG A 120 11.68 13.06 12.56
N SER A 121 10.53 13.37 11.95
CA SER A 121 9.40 13.99 12.64
C SER A 121 8.53 12.91 13.29
N ASP A 122 8.47 12.90 14.63
CA ASP A 122 7.64 11.96 15.40
C ASP A 122 6.16 12.03 15.00
N GLN A 123 5.67 13.25 14.75
CA GLN A 123 4.29 13.46 14.31
C GLN A 123 4.07 12.87 12.93
N ALA A 124 4.99 13.08 11.99
CA ALA A 124 4.91 12.48 10.66
C ALA A 124 5.00 10.95 10.72
N ALA A 125 5.87 10.39 11.56
CA ALA A 125 6.01 8.95 11.75
C ALA A 125 4.71 8.32 12.28
N GLN A 126 4.02 8.97 13.22
CA GLN A 126 2.72 8.50 13.73
C GLN A 126 1.63 8.52 12.65
N VAL A 127 1.55 9.59 11.86
CA VAL A 127 0.59 9.68 10.75
C VAL A 127 0.87 8.63 9.67
N ALA A 128 2.14 8.43 9.31
CA ALA A 128 2.57 7.39 8.39
C ALA A 128 2.19 5.98 8.87
N LEU A 129 2.34 5.70 10.17
CA LEU A 129 1.95 4.42 10.77
C LEU A 129 0.43 4.22 10.73
N SER A 130 -0.34 5.27 11.07
CA SER A 130 -1.80 5.26 10.99
C SER A 130 -2.26 4.96 9.55
N ALA A 131 -1.70 5.66 8.57
CA ALA A 131 -2.03 5.47 7.16
C ALA A 131 -1.67 4.05 6.68
N THR A 132 -0.46 3.57 6.97
CA THR A 132 -0.01 2.22 6.62
C THR A 132 -0.93 1.14 7.21
N SER A 133 -1.43 1.37 8.44
CA SER A 133 -2.35 0.44 9.10
C SER A 133 -3.73 0.40 8.45
N LYS A 134 -4.24 1.56 8.00
CA LYS A 134 -5.51 1.63 7.24
C LYS A 134 -5.41 0.92 5.90
N GLU A 135 -4.31 1.10 5.19
CA GLU A 135 -4.09 0.43 3.91
C GLU A 135 -3.87 -1.08 4.08
N ALA A 136 -3.28 -1.53 5.19
CA ALA A 136 -3.24 -2.96 5.54
C ALA A 136 -4.64 -3.53 5.84
N ALA A 137 -5.51 -2.77 6.50
CA ALA A 137 -6.91 -3.16 6.71
C ALA A 137 -7.68 -3.24 5.37
N LEU A 138 -7.39 -2.33 4.43
CA LEU A 138 -7.95 -2.37 3.07
C LEU A 138 -7.60 -3.69 2.38
N ILE A 139 -6.34 -4.14 2.48
CA ILE A 139 -5.92 -5.44 1.92
C ILE A 139 -6.72 -6.61 2.53
N ALA A 140 -6.96 -6.59 3.84
CA ALA A 140 -7.78 -7.63 4.47
C ALA A 140 -9.20 -7.64 3.91
N GLN A 141 -9.79 -6.45 3.72
CA GLN A 141 -11.14 -6.32 3.17
C GLN A 141 -11.23 -6.76 1.69
N LEU A 142 -10.19 -6.51 0.90
CA LEU A 142 -10.07 -7.00 -0.47
C LEU A 142 -10.15 -8.54 -0.54
N LEU A 143 -9.53 -9.23 0.42
CA LEU A 143 -9.59 -10.69 0.46
C LEU A 143 -11.00 -11.19 0.80
N SER A 144 -11.71 -10.51 1.69
CA SER A 144 -13.12 -10.80 1.99
C SER A 144 -14.00 -10.62 0.75
N TYR A 145 -13.89 -9.47 0.09
CA TYR A 145 -14.61 -9.14 -1.15
C TYR A 145 -14.45 -10.22 -2.22
N VAL A 146 -13.22 -10.66 -2.43
CA VAL A 146 -12.91 -11.71 -3.41
C VAL A 146 -13.58 -13.04 -3.06
N ASN A 147 -13.59 -13.42 -1.79
CA ASN A 147 -14.21 -14.67 -1.36
C ASN A 147 -15.74 -14.59 -1.55
N GLU A 148 -16.36 -13.45 -1.22
CA GLU A 148 -17.79 -13.21 -1.43
C GLU A 148 -18.17 -13.28 -2.93
N LEU A 149 -17.31 -12.76 -3.82
CA LEU A 149 -17.50 -12.87 -5.26
C LEU A 149 -17.46 -14.34 -5.75
N GLN A 150 -16.56 -15.15 -5.20
CA GLN A 150 -16.51 -16.58 -5.50
C GLN A 150 -17.76 -17.33 -5.00
N ASP A 151 -18.25 -16.98 -3.82
CA ASP A 151 -19.48 -17.57 -3.26
C ASP A 151 -20.70 -17.21 -4.12
N LEU A 152 -20.82 -15.95 -4.56
CA LEU A 152 -21.85 -15.52 -5.50
C LEU A 152 -21.81 -16.33 -6.81
N LEU A 153 -20.61 -16.59 -7.35
CA LEU A 153 -20.44 -17.43 -8.54
C LEU A 153 -21.00 -18.84 -8.34
N VAL A 154 -20.73 -19.46 -7.19
CA VAL A 154 -21.22 -20.80 -6.85
C VAL A 154 -22.74 -20.80 -6.76
N GLN A 155 -23.33 -19.81 -6.08
CA GLN A 155 -24.78 -19.68 -5.96
C GLN A 155 -25.46 -19.50 -7.32
N LEU A 156 -24.90 -18.66 -8.21
CA LEU A 156 -25.45 -18.46 -9.56
C LEU A 156 -25.36 -19.72 -10.42
N ARG A 157 -24.28 -20.51 -10.32
CA ARG A 157 -24.19 -21.81 -11.01
C ARG A 157 -25.27 -22.77 -10.55
N LEU A 158 -25.54 -22.82 -9.25
CA LEU A 158 -26.62 -23.63 -8.68
C LEU A 158 -27.99 -23.13 -9.14
N ALA A 159 -28.21 -21.82 -9.16
CA ALA A 159 -29.45 -21.20 -9.60
C ALA A 159 -29.78 -21.49 -11.08
N VAL A 160 -28.78 -21.42 -11.96
CA VAL A 160 -28.91 -21.81 -13.37
C VAL A 160 -29.23 -23.30 -13.50
N SER A 161 -28.61 -24.15 -12.66
CA SER A 161 -28.78 -25.60 -12.71
C SER A 161 -30.08 -26.10 -12.07
N ASN A 162 -30.63 -25.36 -11.11
CA ASN A 162 -31.87 -25.67 -10.41
C ASN A 162 -32.73 -24.40 -10.13
N PRO A 163 -33.48 -23.92 -11.14
CA PRO A 163 -34.22 -22.66 -11.04
C PRO A 163 -35.36 -22.64 -10.01
N ARG A 164 -35.75 -23.79 -9.44
CA ARG A 164 -36.89 -23.89 -8.51
C ARG A 164 -36.51 -23.69 -7.03
N GLY A 165 -35.22 -23.55 -6.70
CA GLY A 165 -34.79 -23.42 -5.29
C GLY A 165 -33.43 -22.75 -5.06
N GLY A 166 -32.82 -22.12 -6.07
CA GLY A 166 -31.43 -21.63 -5.99
C GLY A 166 -31.24 -20.15 -5.64
N PHE A 167 -32.27 -19.42 -5.23
CA PHE A 167 -32.23 -17.95 -5.16
C PHE A 167 -32.24 -17.35 -3.75
N GLU A 168 -32.41 -18.15 -2.71
CA GLU A 168 -32.68 -17.61 -1.36
C GLU A 168 -31.55 -16.73 -0.80
N ASN A 169 -30.33 -16.77 -1.36
CA ASN A 169 -29.18 -16.04 -0.82
C ASN A 169 -28.45 -15.13 -1.82
N VAL A 170 -28.88 -15.07 -3.09
CA VAL A 170 -28.12 -14.36 -4.14
C VAL A 170 -28.14 -12.84 -3.93
N ASN A 171 -29.29 -12.29 -3.52
CA ASN A 171 -29.41 -10.87 -3.22
C ASN A 171 -28.59 -10.47 -1.98
N ASP A 172 -28.53 -11.35 -0.99
CA ASP A 172 -27.75 -11.12 0.23
C ASP A 172 -26.25 -11.09 -0.11
N SER A 173 -25.78 -12.04 -0.93
CA SER A 173 -24.39 -12.03 -1.41
C SER A 173 -24.03 -10.80 -2.25
N ILE A 174 -24.95 -10.31 -3.07
CA ILE A 174 -24.74 -9.03 -3.80
C ILE A 174 -24.63 -7.85 -2.81
N ALA A 175 -25.48 -7.83 -1.77
CA ALA A 175 -25.44 -6.78 -0.76
C ALA A 175 -24.12 -6.82 0.04
N ASP A 176 -23.63 -7.99 0.40
CA ASP A 176 -22.35 -8.18 1.10
C ASP A 176 -21.17 -7.68 0.25
N ILE A 177 -21.11 -8.05 -1.03
CA ILE A 177 -20.08 -7.58 -1.98
C ILE A 177 -20.07 -6.05 -2.08
N ASN A 178 -21.25 -5.43 -2.20
CA ASN A 178 -21.37 -3.98 -2.27
C ASN A 178 -20.87 -3.31 -0.97
N LYS A 179 -21.25 -3.86 0.19
CA LYS A 179 -20.78 -3.39 1.48
C LYS A 179 -19.26 -3.50 1.61
N ALA A 180 -18.68 -4.62 1.18
CA ALA A 180 -17.23 -4.80 1.19
C ALA A 180 -16.52 -3.79 0.27
N ALA A 181 -17.09 -3.48 -0.90
CA ALA A 181 -16.57 -2.43 -1.78
C ALA A 181 -16.63 -1.04 -1.13
N ASP A 182 -17.73 -0.70 -0.45
CA ASP A 182 -17.87 0.56 0.28
C ASP A 182 -16.83 0.70 1.41
N GLU A 183 -16.60 -0.38 2.17
CA GLU A 183 -15.58 -0.43 3.22
C GLU A 183 -14.17 -0.23 2.65
N ILE A 184 -13.84 -0.84 1.51
CA ILE A 184 -12.57 -0.64 0.81
C ILE A 184 -12.40 0.81 0.35
N ASN A 185 -13.43 1.39 -0.25
CA ASN A 185 -13.40 2.78 -0.71
C ASN A 185 -13.18 3.74 0.46
N LYS A 186 -13.88 3.53 1.57
CA LYS A 186 -13.71 4.31 2.79
C LYS A 186 -12.28 4.22 3.33
N LEU A 187 -11.71 3.02 3.44
CA LEU A 187 -10.33 2.84 3.93
C LEU A 187 -9.30 3.52 3.02
N ASN A 188 -9.53 3.51 1.70
CA ASN A 188 -8.69 4.20 0.73
C ASN A 188 -8.77 5.73 0.88
N GLU A 189 -9.97 6.28 1.11
CA GLU A 189 -10.15 7.70 1.37
C GLU A 189 -9.46 8.14 2.67
N GLU A 190 -9.63 7.36 3.75
CA GLU A 190 -8.97 7.64 5.02
C GLU A 190 -7.44 7.54 4.90
N TYR A 191 -6.91 6.57 4.14
CA TYR A 191 -5.49 6.49 3.81
C TYR A 191 -4.99 7.75 3.11
N LYS A 192 -5.68 8.20 2.05
CA LYS A 192 -5.31 9.40 1.28
C LYS A 192 -5.34 10.66 2.15
N ALA A 193 -6.32 10.76 3.04
CA ALA A 193 -6.43 11.86 3.99
C ALA A 193 -5.23 11.90 4.95
N GLU A 194 -4.84 10.75 5.50
CA GLU A 194 -3.66 10.66 6.38
C GLU A 194 -2.37 10.96 5.62
N MET A 195 -2.23 10.51 4.37
CA MET A 195 -1.06 10.85 3.55
C MET A 195 -0.99 12.33 3.17
N SER A 196 -2.14 12.97 2.97
CA SER A 196 -2.19 14.42 2.74
C SER A 196 -1.75 15.17 4.01
N ARG A 197 -2.23 14.76 5.18
CA ARG A 197 -1.81 15.30 6.47
C ARG A 197 -0.32 15.06 6.74
N PHE A 198 0.20 13.89 6.35
CA PHE A 198 1.63 13.59 6.41
C PHE A 198 2.43 14.60 5.58
N ASP A 199 2.03 14.86 4.34
CA ASP A 199 2.70 15.82 3.46
C ASP A 199 2.68 17.25 4.03
N GLU A 200 1.56 17.67 4.63
CA GLU A 200 1.46 18.96 5.34
C GLU A 200 2.47 19.07 6.49
N ILE A 201 2.55 18.04 7.34
CA ILE A 201 3.49 18.01 8.48
C ILE A 201 4.94 18.08 7.98
N ILE A 202 5.27 17.34 6.94
CA ILE A 202 6.62 17.35 6.36
C ILE A 202 6.93 18.74 5.80
N ALA A 203 6.02 19.33 5.02
CA ALA A 203 6.22 20.67 4.44
C ALA A 203 6.38 21.76 5.51
N ASP A 204 5.74 21.65 6.66
CA ASP A 204 5.92 22.58 7.77
C ASP A 204 7.23 22.34 8.52
N THR A 205 7.61 21.08 8.74
CA THR A 205 8.90 20.74 9.37
C THR A 205 10.08 21.22 8.52
N GLU A 206 9.98 21.15 7.18
CA GLU A 206 11.02 21.66 6.26
C GLU A 206 11.16 23.19 6.27
N LYS A 207 10.15 23.94 6.73
CA LYS A 207 10.23 25.41 6.86
C LYS A 207 10.87 25.87 8.16
N GLU A 208 10.90 25.01 9.18
CA GLU A 208 11.42 25.31 10.51
C GLU A 208 12.93 25.00 10.66
N GLU A 209 13.50 24.20 9.74
CA GLU A 209 14.95 23.92 9.63
C GLU A 209 15.70 24.93 8.74
#